data_AF-A0A1U9JVW1-F1
#
_entry.id   AF-A0A1U9JVW1-F1
#
_cell.length_a   1.000
_cell.length_b   1.000
_cell.length_c   1.000
_cell.angle_alpha   90.00
_cell.angle_beta   90.00
_cell.angle_gamma   90.00
#
_symmetry.space_group_name_H-M   'P 1'
#
loop_
_entity.id
_entity.type
_entity.pdbx_description
1 polymer ?
#
loop_
_entity_poly.entity_id
_entity_poly.type
_entity_poly.pdbx_seq_one_letter_code
_entity_poly.pdbx_strand_id
1 'polypeptide(L)' 'MGDIINLRTQRKRKRRAEEARKAQENRVSFGRTGPDKQLERLKQGRDRRFLDQNRLERQTSHADNQLEQSSDPQGLRPS' A
#
# COMPACT_ATOMS: atom_id res chain seq x y z
N MET A 1 30.61 -45.89 29.26
CA MET A 1 29.21 -45.43 29.33
C MET A 1 28.92 -44.67 28.06
N GLY A 2 28.02 -45.16 27.20
CA GLY A 2 27.70 -44.51 25.94
C GLY A 2 26.45 -43.64 26.11
N ASP A 3 26.54 -42.36 25.75
CA ASP A 3 25.39 -41.45 25.81
C ASP A 3 24.36 -41.86 24.76
N ILE A 4 23.19 -42.28 25.23
CA ILE A 4 22.05 -42.64 24.39
C ILE A 4 21.42 -41.33 23.90
N ILE A 5 21.78 -40.91 22.69
CA ILE A 5 21.21 -39.71 22.08
C ILE A 5 19.93 -40.03 21.31
N ASN A 6 18.91 -39.20 21.52
CA ASN A 6 17.67 -39.31 20.75
C ASN A 6 17.84 -38.68 19.35
N LEU A 7 17.93 -39.52 18.33
CA LEU A 7 18.09 -39.12 16.93
C LEU A 7 16.95 -38.23 16.42
N ARG A 8 15.70 -38.42 16.89
CA ARG A 8 14.56 -37.58 16.50
C ARG A 8 14.77 -36.14 16.96
N THR A 9 15.20 -35.96 18.21
CA THR A 9 15.48 -34.64 18.78
C THR A 9 16.64 -33.95 18.05
N GLN A 10 17.69 -34.71 17.72
CA GLN A 10 18.82 -34.19 16.95
C GLN A 10 18.42 -33.75 15.54
N ARG A 11 17.64 -34.57 14.81
CA ARG A 11 17.10 -34.19 13.50
C ARG A 11 16.20 -32.95 13.58
N LYS A 12 15.35 -32.86 14.61
CA LYS A 12 14.48 -31.70 14.83
C LYS A 12 15.29 -30.43 15.09
N ARG A 13 16.39 -30.53 15.87
CA ARG A 13 17.31 -29.40 16.11
C ARG A 13 17.98 -28.93 14.83
N LYS A 14 18.51 -29.85 14.01
CA LYS A 14 19.11 -29.51 12.70
C LYS A 14 18.12 -28.79 11.78
N ARG A 15 16.91 -29.34 11.62
CA ARG A 15 15.85 -28.71 10.82
C ARG A 15 15.53 -27.29 11.27
N ARG A 16 15.37 -27.05 12.58
CA ARG A 16 15.12 -25.70 13.09
C ARG A 16 16.29 -24.74 12.83
N ALA A 17 17.53 -25.22 12.92
CA ALA A 17 18.70 -24.40 12.64
C ALA A 17 18.77 -24.00 11.15
N GLU A 18 18.44 -24.92 10.24
CA GLU A 18 18.33 -24.64 8.81
C GLU A 18 17.21 -23.64 8.50
N GLU A 19 16.03 -23.80 9.11
CA GLU A 19 14.91 -22.86 8.98
C GLU A 19 15.28 -21.46 9.49
N ALA A 20 16.01 -21.37 10.61
CA ALA A 20 16.49 -20.09 11.15
C ALA A 20 17.52 -19.40 10.23
N ARG A 21 18.45 -20.16 9.63
CA ARG A 21 19.40 -19.62 8.64
C ARG A 21 18.69 -19.08 7.41
N LYS A 22 17.75 -19.85 6.86
CA LYS A 22 16.92 -19.40 5.72
C LYS A 22 16.11 -18.16 6.07
N ALA A 23 15.57 -18.06 7.29
CA ALA A 23 14.87 -16.87 7.73
C ALA A 23 15.78 -15.64 7.83
N GLN A 24 17.04 -15.83 8.26
CA GLN A 24 18.04 -14.76 8.30
C GLN A 24 18.45 -14.31 6.89
N GLU A 25 18.71 -15.26 5.98
CA GLU A 25 18.97 -14.98 4.56
C GLU A 25 17.80 -14.24 3.91
N ASN A 26 16.56 -14.69 4.15
CA ASN A 26 15.37 -14.01 3.66
C ASN A 26 15.20 -12.60 4.24
N ARG A 27 15.60 -12.38 5.50
CA ARG A 27 15.59 -11.04 6.11
C ARG A 27 16.61 -10.11 5.44
N VAL A 28 17.79 -10.61 5.10
CA VAL A 28 18.82 -9.85 4.41
C VAL A 28 18.43 -9.58 2.95
N SER A 29 18.01 -10.61 2.22
CA SER A 29 17.71 -10.53 0.79
C SER A 29 16.43 -9.75 0.49
N PHE A 30 15.41 -9.86 1.33
CA PHE A 30 14.10 -9.25 1.05
C PHE A 30 13.76 -8.08 1.97
N GLY A 31 14.50 -7.86 3.07
CA GLY A 31 14.33 -6.75 4.02
C GLY A 31 13.01 -6.73 4.82
N ARG A 32 11.95 -7.32 4.28
CA ARG A 32 10.58 -7.36 4.82
C ARG A 32 10.06 -8.80 4.75
N THR A 33 9.54 -9.30 5.86
CA THR A 33 8.94 -10.63 5.88
C THR A 33 7.55 -10.61 5.22
N GLY A 34 7.05 -11.77 4.81
CA GLY A 34 5.70 -11.88 4.23
C GLY A 34 4.59 -11.24 5.09
N PRO A 35 4.56 -11.50 6.42
CA PRO A 35 3.65 -10.85 7.35
C PRO A 35 3.78 -9.31 7.35
N ASP A 36 5.00 -8.78 7.34
CA ASP A 36 5.23 -7.32 7.34
C ASP A 36 4.66 -6.67 6.08
N LYS A 37 4.88 -7.31 4.92
CA LYS A 37 4.31 -6.85 3.63
C LYS A 37 2.78 -6.86 3.67
N GLN A 38 2.17 -7.87 4.28
CA GLN A 38 0.73 -7.98 4.38
C GLN A 38 0.14 -6.90 5.30
N LEU A 39 0.78 -6.68 6.45
CA LEU A 39 0.42 -5.62 7.40
C LEU A 39 0.54 -4.24 6.75
N GLU A 40 1.60 -3.98 5.99
CA GLU A 40 1.80 -2.72 5.26
C GLU A 40 0.72 -2.51 4.19
N ARG A 41 0.38 -3.54 3.41
CA ARG A 41 -0.73 -3.47 2.44
C ARG A 41 -2.07 -3.14 3.10
N LEU A 42 -2.36 -3.76 4.24
CA LEU A 42 -3.60 -3.49 4.99
C LEU A 42 -3.64 -2.05 5.51
N LYS A 43 -2.52 -1.54 6.03
CA LYS A 43 -2.39 -0.13 6.45
C LYS A 43 -2.62 0.82 5.26
N GLN A 44 -1.90 0.63 4.17
CA GLN A 44 -2.05 1.44 2.96
C GLN A 44 -3.48 1.39 2.41
N GLY A 45 -4.11 0.21 2.43
CA GLY A 45 -5.50 0.05 2.00
C GLY A 45 -6.48 0.82 2.88
N ARG A 46 -6.27 0.82 4.21
CA ARG A 46 -7.07 1.60 5.15
C ARG A 46 -6.88 3.10 4.93
N ASP A 47 -5.64 3.54 4.77
CA ASP A 47 -5.30 4.95 4.61
C ASP A 47 -5.85 5.49 3.29
N ARG A 48 -5.77 4.72 2.19
CA ARG A 48 -6.42 5.08 0.91
C ARG A 48 -7.92 5.23 1.07
N ARG A 49 -8.59 4.23 1.66
CA ARG A 49 -10.05 4.28 1.91
C ARG A 49 -10.44 5.47 2.76
N PHE A 50 -9.64 5.78 3.78
CA PHE A 50 -9.86 6.94 4.63
C PHE A 50 -9.73 8.24 3.83
N LEU A 51 -8.68 8.41 3.03
CA LEU A 51 -8.50 9.58 2.18
C LEU A 51 -9.61 9.71 1.13
N ASP A 52 -10.01 8.61 0.51
CA ASP A 52 -11.09 8.59 -0.50
C ASP A 52 -12.43 9.01 0.12
N GLN A 53 -12.77 8.49 1.31
CA GLN A 53 -14.00 8.85 2.02
C GLN A 53 -14.01 10.30 2.53
N ASN A 54 -12.85 10.83 2.91
CA ASN A 54 -12.72 12.20 3.42
C ASN A 54 -12.35 13.19 2.31
N ARG A 55 -12.31 12.74 1.05
CA ARG A 55 -12.06 13.63 -0.09
C ARG A 55 -13.32 14.45 -0.33
N LEU A 56 -13.34 15.65 0.23
CA LEU A 56 -14.27 16.68 -0.18
C LEU A 56 -13.85 17.11 -1.59
N GLU A 57 -14.62 16.69 -2.60
CA GLU A 57 -14.56 17.31 -3.92
C GLU A 57 -14.94 18.77 -3.73
N ARG A 58 -13.93 19.64 -3.66
CA ARG A 58 -14.17 21.08 -3.80
C ARG A 58 -14.86 21.21 -5.14
N GLN A 59 -16.08 21.74 -5.12
CA GLN A 59 -16.85 22.11 -6.30
C GLN A 59 -16.08 23.19 -7.08
N THR A 60 -14.99 22.82 -7.74
CA THR A 60 -14.23 23.68 -8.66
C THR A 60 -14.85 23.63 -10.06
N SER A 61 -16.13 23.31 -10.18
CA SER A 61 -16.83 23.17 -11.47
C SER A 61 -18.11 24.01 -11.57
N HIS A 62 -18.31 25.00 -10.67
CA HIS A 62 -19.42 25.96 -10.79
C HIS A 62 -18.99 27.39 -11.16
N ALA A 63 -17.70 27.65 -11.35
CA ALA A 63 -17.18 28.97 -11.69
C ALA A 63 -16.91 29.18 -13.20
N ASP A 64 -16.75 28.12 -14.00
CA ASP A 64 -16.34 28.26 -15.40
C ASP A 64 -17.51 28.37 -16.41
N ASN A 65 -18.77 28.23 -15.98
CA ASN A 65 -19.93 28.24 -16.88
C ASN A 65 -20.81 29.50 -16.80
N GLN A 66 -20.38 30.55 -16.07
CA GLN A 66 -21.13 31.81 -15.97
C GLN A 66 -20.56 32.97 -16.80
N LEU A 67 -19.47 32.75 -17.55
CA LEU A 67 -18.84 33.79 -18.38
C LEU A 67 -19.31 33.79 -19.85
N GLU A 68 -20.15 32.83 -20.26
CA GLU A 68 -20.66 32.72 -21.64
C GLU A 68 -22.05 33.38 -21.83
N GLN A 69 -22.66 33.96 -20.79
CA GLN A 69 -24.01 34.55 -20.90
C GLN A 69 -24.05 36.10 -20.94
N SER A 70 -22.91 36.79 -21.00
CA SER A 70 -22.91 38.27 -20.91
C SER A 70 -22.24 39.01 -22.07
N SER A 71 -22.02 38.39 -23.23
CA SER A 71 -21.61 39.11 -24.44
C SER A 71 -22.74 39.16 -25.46
N ASP A 72 -23.76 39.97 -25.17
CA ASP A 72 -24.58 40.63 -26.19
C ASP A 72 -23.80 41.84 -26.74
N PRO A 73 -23.22 41.80 -27.96
CA PRO A 73 -22.85 43.04 -28.64
C PRO A 73 -24.09 43.59 -29.37
N GLN A 74 -24.90 44.35 -28.64
CA GLN A 74 -25.74 45.39 -29.26
C GLN A 74 -24.80 46.38 -29.96
N GLY A 75 -24.79 46.44 -31.30
CA GLY A 75 -24.04 47.50 -31.99
C GLY A 75 -23.79 47.34 -33.48
N LEU A 76 -24.73 47.88 -34.26
CA LEU A 76 -24.58 48.46 -35.62
C LEU A 76 -24.34 47.51 -36.81
N ARG A 77 -25.41 47.30 -37.58
CA ARG A 77 -25.36 47.11 -39.04
C ARG A 77 -25.55 48.47 -39.72
N PRO A 78 -24.60 48.97 -40.52
CA PRO A 78 -24.90 50.03 -41.49
C PRO A 78 -25.16 49.45 -42.89
N SER A 79 -26.21 50.04 -43.50
CA SER A 79 -26.70 50.12 -44.90
C SER A 79 -26.21 49.13 -45.96
#